data_AF-X0U3Z2-F1
#
_entry.id   AF-X0U3Z2-F1
#
_cell.length_a   1.000
_cell.length_b   1.000
_cell.length_c   1.000
_cell.angle_alpha   90.00
_cell.angle_beta   90.00
_cell.angle_gamma   90.00
#
_symmetry.space_group_name_H-M   'P 1'
#
loop_
_entity.id
_entity.type
_entity.pdbx_description
1 polymer ?
#
loop_
_entity_poly.entity_id
_entity_poly.type
_entity_poly.pdbx_seq_one_letter_code
_entity_poly.pdbx_strand_id
1 'polypeptide(L)'
;LATEPGLNSLDVFETPIRSWMDLLNACAELQREDHRFKTVALDTVDNAWLFCSEHMCGKAGVEHESDLEWGKGWAMVKREFHRVLTKLAQMPTGLILVSHAKNITIKTRTSEHVKAIPTLSQGGRDVILAMADTILFCGIAHDQDENKKPITRRVMHTKPSLFYEAGDRTGRLPETIDLSYPAFLEAFNTGQKGSDE
;
A
#
# COMPACT_ATOMS: atom_id res chain seq x y z
N LEU A 1 -9.85 -8.01 -2.23
CA LEU A 1 -10.04 -8.28 -0.78
C LEU A 1 -10.39 -6.96 -0.13
N ALA A 2 -11.66 -6.77 0.22
CA ALA A 2 -12.18 -5.49 0.69
C ALA A 2 -12.33 -5.51 2.21
N THR A 3 -11.50 -4.74 2.92
CA THR A 3 -11.58 -4.57 4.38
C THR A 3 -12.48 -3.41 4.78
N GLU A 4 -12.88 -2.57 3.82
CA GLU A 4 -13.86 -1.51 3.99
C GLU A 4 -14.84 -1.46 2.80
N PRO A 5 -16.06 -0.91 2.98
CA PRO A 5 -16.97 -0.66 1.88
C PRO A 5 -16.40 0.42 0.96
N GLY A 6 -16.31 0.15 -0.34
CA GLY A 6 -15.79 1.13 -1.30
C GLY A 6 -15.76 0.70 -2.76
N LEU A 7 -15.90 -0.60 -3.03
CA LEU A 7 -15.74 -1.16 -4.37
C LEU A 7 -17.06 -1.31 -5.16
N ASN A 8 -18.18 -0.84 -4.61
CA ASN A 8 -19.54 -1.02 -5.17
C ASN A 8 -19.73 -0.56 -6.62
N SER A 9 -18.87 0.35 -7.11
CA SER A 9 -18.93 0.90 -8.47
C SER A 9 -17.84 0.38 -9.39
N LEU A 10 -17.04 -0.59 -8.93
CA LEU A 10 -15.96 -1.19 -9.70
C LEU A 10 -16.40 -2.55 -10.24
N ASP A 11 -16.03 -2.84 -11.49
CA ASP A 11 -16.20 -4.17 -12.07
C ASP A 11 -15.04 -5.08 -11.62
N VAL A 12 -15.16 -5.59 -10.39
CA VAL A 12 -14.15 -6.43 -9.74
C VAL A 12 -14.79 -7.58 -8.99
N PHE A 13 -14.07 -8.69 -8.86
CA PHE A 13 -14.46 -9.75 -7.93
C PHE A 13 -14.11 -9.31 -6.50
N GLU A 14 -15.14 -9.08 -5.69
CA GLU A 14 -14.99 -8.62 -4.31
C GLU A 14 -15.23 -9.75 -3.31
N THR A 15 -14.31 -9.88 -2.36
CA THR A 15 -14.48 -10.68 -1.15
C THR A 15 -14.41 -9.75 0.06
N PRO A 16 -15.51 -9.56 0.81
CA PRO A 16 -15.51 -8.78 2.04
C PRO A 16 -14.69 -9.46 3.14
N ILE A 17 -13.83 -8.69 3.80
CA ILE A 17 -12.95 -9.10 4.88
C ILE A 17 -13.32 -8.29 6.12
N ARG A 18 -13.90 -8.92 7.14
CA ARG A 18 -14.36 -8.24 8.37
C ARG A 18 -13.55 -8.63 9.60
N SER A 19 -12.59 -9.54 9.44
CA SER A 19 -11.72 -10.04 10.49
C SER A 19 -10.43 -10.57 9.90
N TRP A 20 -9.43 -10.82 10.77
CA TRP A 20 -8.19 -11.47 10.33
C TRP A 20 -8.43 -12.89 9.84
N MET A 21 -9.41 -13.58 10.43
CA MET A 21 -9.76 -14.93 10.03
C MET A 21 -10.35 -14.97 8.62
N ASP A 22 -11.18 -13.99 8.25
CA ASP A 22 -11.69 -13.86 6.88
C ASP A 22 -10.54 -13.68 5.89
N LEU A 23 -9.54 -12.85 6.24
CA LEU A 23 -8.36 -12.67 5.40
C LEU A 23 -7.57 -13.97 5.25
N LEU A 24 -7.34 -14.70 6.35
CA LEU A 24 -6.65 -15.98 6.33
C LEU A 24 -7.37 -17.01 5.45
N ASN A 25 -8.71 -17.07 5.53
CA ASN A 25 -9.53 -17.96 4.71
C ASN A 25 -9.45 -17.59 3.23
N ALA A 26 -9.61 -16.31 2.89
CA ALA A 26 -9.47 -15.84 1.52
C ALA A 26 -8.06 -16.12 0.95
N CYS A 27 -7.00 -15.94 1.74
CA CYS A 27 -5.64 -16.32 1.34
C CYS A 27 -5.50 -17.83 1.09
N ALA A 28 -6.15 -18.66 1.91
CA ALA A 28 -6.11 -20.11 1.77
C ALA A 28 -6.87 -20.58 0.51
N GLU A 29 -8.01 -19.97 0.20
CA GLU A 29 -8.76 -20.23 -1.04
C GLU A 29 -7.94 -19.86 -2.26
N LEU A 30 -7.36 -18.65 -2.28
CA LEU A 30 -6.47 -18.21 -3.35
C LEU A 30 -5.28 -19.16 -3.58
N GLN A 31 -4.75 -19.80 -2.52
CA GLN A 31 -3.64 -20.75 -2.66
C GLN A 31 -4.04 -22.14 -3.17
N ARG A 32 -5.29 -22.55 -2.95
CA ARG A 32 -5.75 -23.92 -3.20
C ARG A 32 -6.50 -24.06 -4.51
N GLU A 33 -7.23 -23.04 -4.91
CA GLU A 33 -8.10 -23.08 -6.07
C GLU A 33 -7.35 -22.72 -7.35
N ASP A 34 -7.67 -23.42 -8.44
CA ASP A 34 -7.29 -22.99 -9.78
C ASP A 34 -8.13 -21.77 -10.15
N HIS A 35 -7.60 -20.59 -9.85
CA HIS A 35 -8.27 -19.32 -10.09
C HIS A 35 -7.64 -18.58 -11.28
N ARG A 36 -8.46 -17.76 -11.95
CA ARG A 36 -8.00 -16.97 -13.10
C ARG A 36 -7.44 -15.59 -12.73
N PHE A 37 -7.46 -15.23 -11.45
CA PHE A 37 -6.98 -13.93 -10.99
C PHE A 37 -5.51 -13.74 -11.34
N LYS A 38 -5.19 -12.57 -11.92
CA LYS A 38 -3.82 -12.13 -12.20
C LYS A 38 -3.30 -11.12 -11.20
N THR A 39 -4.21 -10.50 -10.46
CA THR A 39 -3.89 -9.47 -9.48
C THR A 39 -4.83 -9.61 -8.30
N VAL A 40 -4.27 -9.49 -7.10
CA VAL A 40 -5.01 -9.39 -5.84
C VAL A 40 -4.78 -7.99 -5.27
N ALA A 41 -5.87 -7.27 -5.04
CA ALA A 41 -5.84 -5.99 -4.32
C ALA A 41 -6.35 -6.20 -2.90
N LEU A 42 -5.58 -5.74 -1.90
CA LEU A 42 -6.00 -5.65 -0.50
C LEU A 42 -6.27 -4.19 -0.17
N ASP A 43 -7.55 -3.87 0.03
CA ASP A 43 -8.04 -2.50 0.18
C ASP A 43 -8.96 -2.39 1.40
N THR A 44 -8.58 -1.71 2.48
CA THR A 44 -7.27 -1.11 2.81
C THR A 44 -6.40 -2.04 3.66
N VAL A 45 -5.07 -1.88 3.57
CA VAL A 45 -4.12 -2.56 4.46
C VAL A 45 -4.13 -2.02 5.89
N ASP A 46 -4.67 -0.81 6.09
CA ASP A 46 -4.87 -0.19 7.40
C ASP A 46 -5.79 -1.05 8.28
N ASN A 47 -6.98 -1.38 7.77
CA ASN A 47 -7.91 -2.24 8.50
C ASN A 47 -7.40 -3.68 8.60
N ALA A 48 -6.67 -4.18 7.58
CA ALA A 48 -6.03 -5.49 7.67
C ALA A 48 -5.04 -5.57 8.85
N TRP A 49 -4.27 -4.49 9.09
CA TRP A 49 -3.40 -4.40 10.26
C TRP A 49 -4.18 -4.37 11.57
N LEU A 50 -5.26 -3.58 11.64
CA LEU A 50 -6.14 -3.53 12.81
C LEU A 50 -6.68 -4.92 13.16
N PHE A 51 -7.26 -5.61 12.18
CA PHE A 51 -7.78 -6.97 12.37
C PHE A 51 -6.69 -7.93 12.83
N CYS A 52 -5.47 -7.81 12.29
CA CYS A 52 -4.32 -8.61 12.74
C CYS A 52 -3.98 -8.33 14.21
N SER A 53 -3.98 -7.06 14.62
CA SER A 53 -3.70 -6.68 16.00
C SER A 53 -4.75 -7.28 16.94
N GLU A 54 -6.03 -7.04 16.67
CA GLU A 54 -7.15 -7.56 17.47
C GLU A 54 -7.10 -9.08 17.61
N HIS A 55 -6.86 -9.80 16.50
CA HIS A 55 -6.75 -11.26 16.50
C HIS A 55 -5.59 -11.76 17.35
N MET A 56 -4.43 -11.10 17.26
CA MET A 56 -3.24 -11.52 18.00
C MET A 56 -3.30 -11.16 19.49
N CYS A 57 -3.86 -9.99 19.84
CA CYS A 57 -4.17 -9.62 21.22
C CYS A 57 -5.18 -10.59 21.84
N GLY A 58 -6.27 -10.89 21.13
CA GLY A 58 -7.26 -11.89 21.57
C GLY A 58 -6.65 -13.28 21.78
N LYS A 59 -5.74 -13.73 20.90
CA LYS A 59 -5.00 -14.99 21.08
C LYS A 59 -4.07 -15.00 22.30
N ALA A 60 -3.52 -13.86 22.67
CA ALA A 60 -2.67 -13.71 23.84
C ALA A 60 -3.44 -13.45 25.13
N GLY A 61 -4.77 -13.28 25.06
CA GLY A 61 -5.62 -12.98 26.21
C GLY A 61 -5.42 -11.57 26.77
N VAL A 62 -5.05 -10.61 25.91
CA VAL A 62 -4.84 -9.21 26.27
C VAL A 62 -5.72 -8.28 25.42
N GLU A 63 -5.98 -7.07 25.89
CA GLU A 63 -6.80 -6.09 25.16
C GLU A 63 -5.94 -5.25 24.21
N HIS A 64 -4.70 -4.93 24.61
CA HIS A 64 -3.80 -4.08 23.84
C HIS A 64 -2.38 -4.64 23.78
N GLU A 65 -1.61 -4.28 22.74
CA GLU A 65 -0.25 -4.78 22.53
C GLU A 65 0.71 -4.41 23.69
N SER A 66 0.39 -3.34 24.42
CA SER A 66 1.15 -2.85 25.58
C SER A 66 0.99 -3.67 26.85
N ASP A 67 -0.02 -4.54 26.92
CA ASP A 67 -0.29 -5.35 28.11
C ASP A 67 0.72 -6.51 28.24
N LEU A 68 1.46 -6.77 27.17
CA LEU A 68 2.58 -7.71 27.15
C LEU A 68 3.90 -7.01 27.50
N GLU A 69 4.93 -7.81 27.80
CA GLU A 69 6.29 -7.32 28.01
C GLU A 69 6.73 -6.35 26.91
N TRP A 70 7.54 -5.36 27.28
CA TRP A 70 7.91 -4.26 26.39
C TRP A 70 8.31 -4.71 24.98
N GLY A 71 7.57 -4.23 23.98
CA GLY A 71 7.80 -4.54 22.56
C GLY A 71 7.28 -5.91 22.09
N LYS A 72 6.94 -6.83 22.99
CA LYS A 72 6.53 -8.20 22.65
C LYS A 72 5.20 -8.25 21.90
N GLY A 73 4.20 -7.48 22.33
CA GLY A 73 2.89 -7.42 21.65
C GLY A 73 3.01 -6.89 20.22
N TRP A 74 3.67 -5.75 20.03
CA TRP A 74 3.91 -5.20 18.70
C TRP A 74 4.73 -6.14 17.80
N ALA A 75 5.77 -6.81 18.34
CA ALA A 75 6.54 -7.79 17.60
C ALA A 75 5.72 -9.03 17.22
N MET A 76 4.78 -9.44 18.08
CA MET A 76 3.85 -10.53 17.78
C MET A 76 2.93 -10.18 16.61
N VAL A 77 2.28 -9.01 16.63
CA VAL A 77 1.42 -8.53 15.53
C VAL A 77 2.22 -8.39 14.24
N LYS A 78 3.38 -7.72 14.29
CA LYS A 78 4.25 -7.50 13.12
C LYS A 78 4.67 -8.82 12.46
N ARG A 79 5.02 -9.84 13.26
CA ARG A 79 5.41 -11.17 12.72
C ARG A 79 4.27 -11.87 12.02
N GLU A 80 3.07 -11.86 12.60
CA GLU A 80 1.90 -12.49 11.99
C GLU A 80 1.50 -11.78 10.69
N PHE A 81 1.45 -10.44 10.72
CA PHE A 81 1.15 -9.63 9.54
C PHE A 81 2.16 -9.88 8.40
N HIS A 82 3.46 -9.85 8.72
CA HIS A 82 4.53 -10.15 7.77
C HIS A 82 4.40 -11.57 7.20
N ARG A 83 4.15 -12.58 8.03
CA ARG A 83 3.99 -13.97 7.59
C ARG A 83 2.88 -14.12 6.55
N VAL A 84 1.73 -13.47 6.76
CA VAL A 84 0.57 -13.57 5.85
C VAL A 84 0.81 -12.79 4.56
N LEU A 85 1.26 -11.53 4.64
CA LEU A 85 1.52 -10.74 3.42
C LEU A 85 2.66 -11.32 2.58
N THR A 86 3.69 -11.93 3.20
CA THR A 86 4.75 -12.60 2.46
C THR A 86 4.20 -13.76 1.64
N LYS A 87 3.29 -14.55 2.21
CA LYS A 87 2.64 -15.65 1.49
C LYS A 87 1.81 -15.15 0.31
N LEU A 88 1.08 -14.05 0.47
CA LEU A 88 0.35 -13.42 -0.63
C LEU A 88 1.31 -12.91 -1.73
N ALA A 89 2.41 -12.26 -1.34
CA ALA A 89 3.39 -11.72 -2.29
C ALA A 89 4.14 -12.81 -3.08
N GLN A 90 4.23 -14.04 -2.53
CA GLN A 90 4.86 -15.19 -3.19
C GLN A 90 3.94 -15.91 -4.18
N MET A 91 2.67 -15.53 -4.27
CA MET A 91 1.74 -16.11 -5.24
C MET A 91 2.06 -15.63 -6.66
N PRO A 92 1.75 -16.42 -7.71
CA PRO A 92 1.96 -16.04 -9.11
C PRO A 92 0.91 -15.02 -9.60
N THR A 93 0.63 -14.01 -8.79
CA THR A 93 -0.32 -12.91 -9.02
C THR A 93 0.34 -11.60 -8.63
N GLY A 94 0.05 -10.51 -9.34
CA GLY A 94 0.40 -9.18 -8.85
C GLY A 94 -0.29 -8.87 -7.53
N LEU A 95 0.39 -8.20 -6.61
CA LEU A 95 -0.16 -7.79 -5.32
C LEU A 95 -0.24 -6.27 -5.27
N ILE A 96 -1.45 -5.73 -5.05
CA ILE A 96 -1.69 -4.30 -4.84
C ILE A 96 -2.16 -4.10 -3.41
N LEU A 97 -1.51 -3.19 -2.69
CA LEU A 97 -1.82 -2.85 -1.31
C LEU A 97 -2.25 -1.39 -1.27
N VAL A 98 -3.46 -1.12 -0.80
CA VAL A 98 -4.04 0.23 -0.76
C VAL A 98 -4.06 0.73 0.68
N SER A 99 -3.56 1.94 0.90
CA SER A 99 -3.60 2.64 2.19
C SER A 99 -4.01 4.08 1.95
N HIS A 100 -4.73 4.67 2.90
CA HIS A 100 -4.99 6.11 2.86
C HIS A 100 -3.69 6.89 3.07
N ALA A 101 -3.65 8.14 2.63
CA ALA A 101 -2.51 9.02 2.86
C ALA A 101 -2.86 10.09 3.90
N LYS A 102 -1.88 10.42 4.76
CA LYS A 102 -1.95 11.56 5.66
C LYS A 102 -0.72 12.44 5.53
N ASN A 103 -0.93 13.73 5.76
CA ASN A 103 0.15 14.71 5.81
C ASN A 103 0.70 14.78 7.23
N ILE A 104 2.02 14.64 7.36
CA ILE A 104 2.75 14.92 8.61
C ILE A 104 3.67 16.11 8.41
N THR A 105 3.82 16.89 9.47
CA THR A 105 4.81 17.96 9.51
C THR A 105 6.15 17.39 9.99
N ILE A 106 7.17 17.50 9.14
CA ILE A 106 8.55 17.16 9.49
C ILE A 106 9.30 18.45 9.81
N LYS A 107 9.66 18.60 11.09
CA LYS A 107 10.49 19.71 11.56
C LYS A 107 11.96 19.29 11.57
N THR A 108 12.76 19.99 10.79
CA THR A 108 14.22 19.90 10.83
C THR A 108 14.78 21.12 11.57
N ARG A 109 16.09 21.15 11.82
CA ARG A 109 16.75 22.28 12.48
C ARG A 109 16.66 23.59 11.66
N THR A 110 16.50 23.50 10.34
CA THR A 110 16.57 24.65 9.41
C THR A 110 15.31 24.85 8.57
N SER A 111 14.39 23.89 8.52
CA SER A 111 13.16 23.98 7.73
C SER A 111 12.04 23.11 8.28
N GLU A 112 10.81 23.46 7.93
CA GLU A 112 9.62 22.65 8.14
C GLU A 112 9.05 22.30 6.76
N HIS A 113 8.70 21.03 6.57
CA HIS A 113 8.01 20.59 5.35
C HIS A 113 6.90 19.60 5.69
N VAL A 114 5.90 19.55 4.81
CA VAL A 114 4.80 18.60 4.90
C VAL A 114 5.14 17.39 4.03
N LYS A 115 5.05 16.20 4.60
CA LYS A 115 5.26 14.94 3.89
C LYS A 115 4.01 14.08 3.96
N ALA A 116 3.55 13.62 2.81
CA ALA A 116 2.51 12.61 2.71
C ALA A 116 3.10 11.22 2.97
N ILE A 117 2.49 10.51 3.91
CA ILE A 117 2.84 9.14 4.31
C ILE A 117 1.56 8.28 4.37
N PRO A 118 1.65 6.94 4.26
CA PRO A 118 0.47 6.09 4.43
C PRO A 118 -0.17 6.31 5.82
N THR A 119 -1.45 6.05 6.04
CA THR A 119 -2.06 6.14 7.39
C THR A 119 -1.66 4.97 8.27
N LEU A 120 -1.27 3.85 7.66
CA LEU A 120 -0.93 2.56 8.27
C LEU A 120 -0.04 2.69 9.50
N SER A 121 -0.17 1.81 10.49
CA SER A 121 0.69 1.84 11.69
C SER A 121 2.18 1.65 11.32
N GLN A 122 3.10 2.14 12.15
CA GLN A 122 4.54 2.02 11.85
C GLN A 122 4.97 0.56 11.63
N GLY A 123 4.50 -0.36 12.45
CA GLY A 123 4.82 -1.79 12.33
C GLY A 123 4.37 -2.38 10.99
N GLY A 124 3.18 -1.98 10.50
CA GLY A 124 2.67 -2.39 9.20
C GLY A 124 3.43 -1.72 8.04
N ARG A 125 3.73 -0.41 8.17
CA ARG A 125 4.51 0.33 7.17
C ARG A 125 5.89 -0.28 6.97
N ASP A 126 6.61 -0.61 8.05
CA ASP A 126 7.93 -1.24 7.96
C ASP A 126 7.89 -2.53 7.11
N VAL A 127 6.83 -3.33 7.28
CA VAL A 127 6.64 -4.58 6.54
C VAL A 127 6.37 -4.30 5.06
N ILE A 128 5.42 -3.41 4.78
CA ILE A 128 4.98 -3.15 3.40
C ILE A 128 6.03 -2.40 2.60
N LEU A 129 6.67 -1.38 3.16
CA LEU A 129 7.71 -0.61 2.48
C LEU A 129 8.94 -1.48 2.17
N ALA A 130 9.25 -2.44 3.05
CA ALA A 130 10.33 -3.40 2.80
C ALA A 130 10.00 -4.37 1.66
N MET A 131 8.73 -4.73 1.48
CA MET A 131 8.31 -5.72 0.48
C MET A 131 7.93 -5.12 -0.88
N ALA A 132 7.50 -3.87 -0.93
CA ALA A 132 6.99 -3.25 -2.16
C ALA A 132 8.10 -2.97 -3.19
N ASP A 133 7.85 -3.34 -4.45
CA ASP A 133 8.68 -2.95 -5.60
C ASP A 133 8.42 -1.51 -6.03
N THR A 134 7.17 -1.06 -5.89
CA THR A 134 6.73 0.29 -6.23
C THR A 134 5.76 0.79 -5.16
N ILE A 135 5.96 2.04 -4.72
CA ILE A 135 5.13 2.76 -3.76
C ILE A 135 4.66 4.03 -4.45
N LEU A 136 3.37 4.12 -4.71
CA LEU A 136 2.75 5.19 -5.49
C LEU A 136 1.90 6.08 -4.60
N PHE A 137 2.09 7.39 -4.67
CA PHE A 137 1.23 8.37 -4.02
C PHE A 137 0.30 9.02 -5.04
N CYS A 138 -0.98 8.69 -4.95
CA CYS A 138 -2.03 9.27 -5.81
C CYS A 138 -2.52 10.58 -5.19
N GLY A 139 -2.55 11.65 -6.00
CA GLY A 139 -2.92 12.97 -5.52
C GLY A 139 -3.44 13.88 -6.61
N ILE A 140 -3.67 15.13 -6.24
CA ILE A 140 -4.06 16.19 -7.14
C ILE A 140 -2.88 17.14 -7.31
N ALA A 141 -2.44 17.33 -8.55
CA ALA A 141 -1.50 18.36 -8.94
C ALA A 141 -2.24 19.59 -9.46
N HIS A 142 -1.74 20.77 -9.08
CA HIS A 142 -2.17 22.05 -9.63
C HIS A 142 -1.09 22.53 -10.59
N ASP A 143 -1.44 22.58 -11.88
CA ASP A 143 -0.56 22.99 -12.97
C ASP A 143 -1.12 24.21 -13.68
N GLN A 144 -0.37 24.68 -14.69
CA GLN A 144 -0.82 25.69 -15.64
C GLN A 144 -0.78 25.11 -17.05
N ASP A 145 -1.82 25.38 -17.85
CA ASP A 145 -1.79 25.07 -19.27
C ASP A 145 -0.85 26.02 -20.06
N GLU A 146 -0.73 25.80 -21.36
CA GLU A 146 0.09 26.64 -22.26
C GLU A 146 -0.28 28.14 -22.21
N ASN A 147 -1.51 28.47 -21.81
CA ASN A 147 -2.02 29.83 -21.67
C ASN A 147 -1.94 30.37 -20.23
N LYS A 148 -1.21 29.69 -19.34
CA LYS A 148 -1.08 30.01 -17.90
C LYS A 148 -2.39 29.89 -17.11
N LYS A 149 -3.39 29.19 -17.65
CA LYS A 149 -4.64 28.94 -16.93
C LYS A 149 -4.43 27.81 -15.93
N PRO A 150 -4.90 27.94 -14.68
CA PRO A 150 -4.78 26.87 -13.70
C PRO A 150 -5.59 25.66 -14.14
N ILE A 151 -4.93 24.49 -14.15
CA ILE A 151 -5.55 23.20 -14.38
C ILE A 151 -5.26 22.27 -13.20
N THR A 152 -6.18 21.34 -12.98
CA THR A 152 -6.07 20.36 -11.91
C THR A 152 -5.98 18.99 -12.54
N ARG A 153 -4.92 18.25 -12.22
CA ARG A 153 -4.69 16.89 -12.73
C ARG A 153 -4.63 15.89 -11.60
N ARG A 154 -5.15 14.69 -11.81
CA ARG A 154 -4.90 13.57 -10.90
C ARG A 154 -3.59 12.92 -11.32
N VAL A 155 -2.66 12.77 -10.38
CA VAL A 155 -1.30 12.29 -10.65
C VAL A 155 -0.90 11.18 -9.68
N MET A 156 0.10 10.40 -10.06
CA MET A 156 0.84 9.51 -9.18
C MET A 156 2.28 9.97 -9.07
N HIS A 157 2.77 10.12 -7.84
CA HIS A 157 4.18 10.31 -7.53
C HIS A 157 4.84 8.95 -7.32
N THR A 158 5.93 8.69 -8.03
CA THR A 158 6.56 7.35 -8.09
C THR A 158 7.95 7.30 -7.45
N LYS A 159 8.55 8.47 -7.17
CA LYS A 159 9.91 8.59 -6.63
C LYS A 159 9.92 9.19 -5.23
N PRO A 160 10.88 8.80 -4.38
CA PRO A 160 11.02 9.40 -3.05
C PRO A 160 11.35 10.88 -3.19
N SER A 161 10.70 11.71 -2.37
CA SER A 161 10.96 13.14 -2.32
C SER A 161 10.83 13.66 -0.89
N LEU A 162 11.06 14.97 -0.71
CA LEU A 162 10.75 15.64 0.56
C LEU A 162 9.26 15.55 0.90
N PHE A 163 8.38 15.43 -0.10
CA PHE A 163 6.94 15.52 0.07
C PHE A 163 6.23 14.17 0.06
N TYR A 164 6.86 13.11 -0.47
CA TYR A 164 6.23 11.80 -0.63
C TYR A 164 7.15 10.66 -0.19
N GLU A 165 6.60 9.70 0.57
CA GLU A 165 7.23 8.38 0.84
C GLU A 165 6.97 7.40 -0.32
N ALA A 166 7.15 7.88 -1.56
CA ALA A 166 7.02 7.07 -2.76
C ALA A 166 8.35 6.35 -3.07
N GLY A 167 8.31 5.40 -4.01
CA GLY A 167 9.47 4.61 -4.37
C GLY A 167 9.24 3.76 -5.61
N ASP A 168 10.30 3.54 -6.37
CA ASP A 168 10.30 2.66 -7.53
C ASP A 168 11.66 1.96 -7.60
N ARG A 169 11.68 0.68 -7.23
CA ARG A 169 12.89 -0.15 -7.27
C ARG A 169 13.28 -0.56 -8.70
N THR A 170 12.35 -0.45 -9.65
CA THR A 170 12.62 -0.83 -11.04
C THR A 170 13.45 0.21 -11.77
N GLY A 171 13.42 1.46 -11.30
CA GLY A 171 14.09 2.60 -11.94
C GLY A 171 13.40 3.10 -13.21
N ARG A 172 12.28 2.50 -13.63
CA ARG A 172 11.67 2.73 -14.95
C ARG A 172 10.69 3.89 -14.99
N LEU A 173 10.08 4.24 -13.86
CA LEU A 173 9.03 5.25 -13.82
C LEU A 173 9.63 6.67 -13.73
N PRO A 174 8.99 7.69 -14.32
CA PRO A 174 9.36 9.09 -14.11
C PRO A 174 8.84 9.58 -12.75
N GLU A 175 9.29 10.76 -12.30
CA GLU A 175 8.93 11.32 -10.98
C GLU A 175 7.42 11.41 -10.74
N THR A 176 6.69 11.88 -11.75
CA THR A 176 5.23 12.03 -11.71
C THR A 176 4.62 11.54 -13.02
N ILE A 177 3.49 10.86 -12.94
CA ILE A 177 2.67 10.40 -14.07
C ILE A 177 1.21 10.78 -13.84
N ASP A 178 0.41 10.86 -14.90
CA ASP A 178 -1.04 10.99 -14.75
C ASP A 178 -1.61 9.73 -14.08
N LEU A 179 -2.64 9.90 -13.23
CA LEU A 179 -3.33 8.81 -12.53
C LEU A 179 -4.19 7.99 -13.51
N SER A 180 -3.51 7.16 -14.31
CA SER A 180 -4.07 6.38 -15.39
C SER A 180 -3.22 5.13 -15.61
N TYR A 181 -3.87 3.96 -15.69
CA TYR A 181 -3.17 2.70 -15.97
C TYR A 181 -2.46 2.69 -17.33
N PRO A 182 -3.09 3.15 -18.44
CA PRO A 182 -2.38 3.35 -19.71
C PRO A 182 -1.10 4.17 -19.60
N ALA A 183 -1.14 5.32 -18.90
CA ALA A 183 0.03 6.17 -18.71
C ALA A 183 1.13 5.47 -17.90
N PHE A 184 0.75 4.75 -16.85
CA PHE A 184 1.69 3.92 -16.07
C PHE A 184 2.36 2.86 -16.95
N LEU A 185 1.57 2.10 -17.72
CA LEU A 185 2.07 1.00 -18.54
C LEU A 185 3.03 1.50 -19.64
N GLU A 186 2.68 2.61 -20.29
CA GLU A 186 3.55 3.25 -21.28
C GLU A 186 4.88 3.71 -20.67
N ALA A 187 4.83 4.39 -19.53
CA ALA A 187 6.01 4.85 -18.81
C ALA A 187 6.90 3.68 -18.40
N PHE A 188 6.32 2.63 -17.83
CA PHE A 188 7.04 1.45 -17.36
C PHE A 188 7.73 0.68 -18.50
N ASN A 189 7.05 0.51 -19.64
CA ASN A 189 7.60 -0.17 -20.82
C ASN A 189 8.68 0.66 -21.54
N THR A 190 8.55 1.98 -21.52
CA THR A 190 9.55 2.88 -22.13
C THR A 190 10.82 2.91 -21.30
N GLY A 191 10.70 2.99 -19.98
CA GLY A 191 11.85 2.94 -19.06
C GLY A 191 12.65 1.63 -19.14
N GLN A 192 12.05 0.53 -19.61
CA GLN A 192 12.75 -0.73 -19.86
C GLN A 192 13.73 -0.65 -21.04
N LYS A 193 13.50 0.23 -22.02
CA LYS A 193 14.35 0.32 -23.22
C LYS A 193 15.63 1.13 -23.01
N GLY A 194 15.71 1.94 -21.95
CA GLY A 194 16.85 2.83 -21.68
C GLY A 194 17.98 2.21 -20.84
N SER A 195 17.87 0.93 -20.45
CA SER A 195 18.87 0.24 -19.62
C SER A 195 19.72 -0.79 -20.38
N ASP A 196 19.49 -0.96 -21.68
CA ASP A 196 20.19 -1.91 -22.56
C ASP A 196 21.18 -1.21 -23.54
N GLU A 197 21.53 0.05 -23.30
CA GLU A 197 22.63 0.79 -23.96
C GLU A 197 23.75 1.10 -22.97
#